data_AF-A0A5B6UYM5-F1
#
_entry.id   AF-A0A5B6UYM5-F1
#
_cell.length_a   1.000
_cell.length_b   1.000
_cell.length_c   1.000
_cell.angle_alpha   90.00
_cell.angle_beta   90.00
_cell.angle_gamma   90.00
#
_symmetry.space_group_name_H-M   'P 1'
#
loop_
_entity.id
_entity.type
_entity.pdbx_description
1 polymer ?
#
loop_
_entity_poly.entity_id
_entity_poly.type
_entity_poly.pdbx_seq_one_letter_code
_entity_poly.pdbx_strand_id
1 'polypeptide(L)'
;MKEKHEVTYEYKSLDCYKKLAVAINGMTPGPTISAVQGDTIVVDVINNLLMENVAIHWHGIRQRGTPWSDGTDGVTQCAIMPGLGHTCTIHITEC
;
A
#
# COMPACT_ATOMS: atom_id res chain seq x y z
N MET A 1 -13.92 -5.29 4.01
CA MET A 1 -13.61 -3.86 4.26
C MET A 1 -12.97 -3.25 3.01
N LYS A 2 -13.30 -2.00 2.66
CA LYS A 2 -12.71 -1.32 1.49
C LYS A 2 -12.03 -0.02 1.89
N GLU A 3 -10.80 0.19 1.45
CA GLU A 3 -10.00 1.38 1.71
C GLU A 3 -9.44 1.97 0.41
N LYS A 4 -9.16 3.28 0.43
CA LYS A 4 -8.47 3.98 -0.65
C LYS A 4 -7.21 4.63 -0.10
N HIS A 5 -6.07 4.30 -0.68
CA HIS A 5 -4.75 4.74 -0.25
C HIS A 5 -4.08 5.54 -1.37
N GLU A 6 -3.93 6.84 -1.17
CA GLU A 6 -3.24 7.74 -2.10
C GLU A 6 -1.78 7.90 -1.67
N VAL A 7 -0.86 7.56 -2.57
CA VAL A 7 0.59 7.62 -2.32
C VAL A 7 1.13 8.93 -2.87
N THR A 8 1.60 9.81 -1.99
CA THR A 8 2.09 11.17 -2.35
C THR A 8 3.45 11.46 -1.72
N TYR A 9 4.14 12.47 -2.26
CA TYR A 9 5.25 13.09 -1.58
C TYR A 9 4.77 14.15 -0.60
N GLU A 10 5.27 14.10 0.63
CA GLU A 10 4.96 15.07 1.67
C GLU A 10 6.24 15.51 2.38
N TYR A 11 6.34 16.80 2.70
CA TYR A 11 7.40 17.25 3.60
C TYR A 11 7.06 16.87 5.05
N LYS A 12 7.91 16.06 5.67
CA LYS A 12 7.77 15.59 7.06
C LYS A 12 9.02 15.91 7.86
N SER A 13 8.90 15.93 9.19
CA SER A 13 9.98 16.23 10.13
C SER A 13 10.07 15.14 11.21
N LEU A 14 10.27 13.90 10.75
CA LEU A 14 10.24 12.70 11.61
C LEU A 14 11.39 12.67 12.62
N ASP A 15 12.53 13.25 12.25
CA ASP A 15 13.75 13.38 13.04
C ASP A 15 14.05 14.85 13.38
N CYS A 16 13.01 15.68 13.47
CA CYS A 16 13.09 17.13 13.67
C CYS A 16 13.78 17.91 12.54
N TYR A 17 14.07 17.27 11.39
CA TYR A 17 14.52 17.96 10.18
C TYR A 17 13.55 17.76 9.01
N LYS A 18 13.20 18.85 8.31
CA LYS A 18 12.23 18.80 7.20
C LYS A 18 12.84 18.10 5.99
N LYS A 19 12.25 16.96 5.61
CA LYS A 19 12.66 16.13 4.45
C LYS A 19 11.44 15.73 3.64
N LEU A 20 11.64 15.47 2.35
CA LEU A 20 10.63 14.85 1.51
C LEU A 20 10.49 13.38 1.92
N ALA A 21 9.27 12.92 2.15
CA ALA A 21 8.96 11.54 2.49
C ALA A 21 7.78 11.05 1.65
N VAL A 22 7.73 9.74 1.41
CA VAL A 22 6.54 9.10 0.84
C VAL A 22 5.50 8.98 1.95
N ALA A 23 4.25 9.32 1.64
CA ALA A 23 3.13 9.27 2.56
C ALA A 23 1.96 8.51 1.93
N ILE A 24 1.15 7.88 2.78
CA ILE A 24 -0.14 7.29 2.39
C ILE A 24 -1.22 8.14 3.02
N ASN A 25 -2.12 8.70 2.20
CA ASN A 25 -3.17 9.63 2.63
C ASN A 25 -2.60 10.81 3.46
N GLY A 26 -1.44 11.33 3.06
CA GLY A 26 -0.76 12.42 3.74
C GLY A 26 -0.07 12.05 5.07
N MET A 27 -0.11 10.78 5.49
CA MET A 27 0.52 10.30 6.73
C MET A 27 1.81 9.52 6.45
N THR A 28 2.81 9.75 7.30
CA THR A 28 3.98 8.88 7.40
C THR A 28 4.40 8.81 8.88
N PRO A 29 4.41 7.65 9.54
CA PRO A 29 3.95 6.33 9.04
C PRO A 29 2.50 6.34 8.50
N GLY A 30 2.20 5.43 7.58
CA GLY A 30 0.87 5.31 6.97
C GLY A 30 -0.22 4.88 7.96
N PRO A 31 -1.50 4.96 7.57
CA PRO A 31 -2.62 4.57 8.42
C PRO A 31 -2.57 3.07 8.76
N THR A 32 -2.98 2.73 9.98
CA THR A 32 -3.11 1.34 10.42
C THR A 32 -4.38 0.71 9.86
N ILE A 33 -4.24 -0.43 9.20
CA ILE A 33 -5.36 -1.30 8.87
C ILE A 33 -5.59 -2.25 10.05
N SER A 34 -6.81 -2.29 10.59
CA SER A 34 -7.20 -3.22 11.64
C SER A 34 -8.31 -4.13 11.11
N ALA A 35 -8.09 -5.43 11.23
CA ALA A 35 -9.01 -6.47 10.74
C ALA A 35 -8.96 -7.69 11.67
N VAL A 36 -9.95 -8.56 11.55
CA VAL A 36 -10.01 -9.83 12.26
C VAL A 36 -9.80 -11.01 11.31
N GLN A 37 -9.39 -12.16 11.86
CA GLN A 37 -9.31 -13.39 11.07
C GLN A 37 -10.65 -13.70 10.40
N GLY A 38 -10.59 -14.02 9.11
CA GLY A 38 -11.75 -14.24 8.25
C GLY A 38 -12.15 -13.02 7.41
N ASP A 39 -11.62 -11.83 7.71
CA ASP A 39 -11.91 -10.64 6.93
C ASP A 39 -11.25 -10.66 5.55
N THR A 40 -11.95 -10.03 4.60
CA THR A 40 -11.38 -9.62 3.31
C THR A 40 -11.21 -8.11 3.30
N ILE A 41 -9.98 -7.66 3.04
CA ILE A 41 -9.63 -6.26 2.88
C ILE A 41 -9.42 -5.99 1.39
N VAL A 42 -9.99 -4.90 0.90
CA VAL A 42 -9.77 -4.42 -0.47
C VAL A 42 -9.17 -3.03 -0.39
N VAL A 43 -7.95 -2.87 -0.88
CA VAL A 43 -7.25 -1.57 -0.88
C VAL A 43 -7.07 -1.09 -2.32
N ASP A 44 -7.68 0.03 -2.65
CA ASP A 44 -7.42 0.75 -3.90
C ASP A 44 -6.21 1.67 -3.69
N VAL A 45 -5.05 1.27 -4.19
CA VAL A 45 -3.82 2.05 -4.13
C VAL A 45 -3.71 2.94 -5.35
N ILE A 46 -3.59 4.25 -5.16
CA ILE A 46 -3.43 5.23 -6.23
C ILE A 46 -2.04 5.87 -6.12
N ASN A 47 -1.22 5.72 -7.16
CA ASN A 47 0.11 6.32 -7.20
C ASN A 47 0.02 7.76 -7.72
N ASN A 48 0.18 8.74 -6.83
CA ASN A 48 0.24 10.17 -7.16
C ASN A 48 1.68 10.72 -7.12
N LEU A 49 2.70 9.85 -7.07
CA LEU A 49 4.09 10.25 -7.26
C LEU A 49 4.31 10.67 -8.71
N LEU A 50 5.28 11.57 -8.94
CA LEU A 50 5.48 12.19 -10.26
C LEU A 50 6.37 11.36 -11.18
N MET A 51 7.37 10.66 -10.65
CA MET A 51 8.39 9.97 -11.46
C MET A 51 8.60 8.51 -11.07
N GLU A 52 8.11 8.10 -9.90
CA GLU A 52 8.39 6.81 -9.29
C GLU A 52 7.22 5.86 -9.43
N ASN A 53 7.52 4.59 -9.74
CA ASN A 53 6.55 3.52 -9.67
C ASN A 53 6.40 3.03 -8.21
N VAL A 54 5.24 2.48 -7.88
CA VAL A 54 4.92 2.04 -6.51
C VAL A 54 4.42 0.60 -6.49
N ALA A 55 4.83 -0.17 -5.49
CA ALA A 55 4.19 -1.42 -5.09
C ALA A 55 4.08 -1.47 -3.56
N ILE A 56 3.01 -2.08 -3.03
CA ILE A 56 2.77 -2.18 -1.58
C ILE A 56 2.74 -3.66 -1.20
N HIS A 57 3.73 -4.08 -0.42
CA HIS A 57 3.81 -5.44 0.11
C HIS A 57 3.15 -5.55 1.50
N TRP A 58 2.29 -6.56 1.66
CA TRP A 58 1.53 -6.82 2.90
C TRP A 58 2.28 -7.82 3.77
N HIS A 59 3.33 -7.32 4.43
CA HIS A 59 4.25 -8.16 5.17
C HIS A 59 3.53 -9.05 6.20
N GLY A 60 3.79 -10.36 6.14
CA GLY A 60 3.21 -11.37 7.03
C GLY A 60 1.91 -12.00 6.55
N ILE A 61 1.22 -11.41 5.56
CA ILE A 61 0.01 -12.01 4.99
C ILE A 61 0.38 -13.06 3.94
N ARG A 62 -0.20 -14.27 4.06
CA ARG A 62 0.15 -15.41 3.19
C ARG A 62 -0.40 -15.33 1.76
N GLN A 63 -1.30 -14.39 1.45
CA GLN A 63 -1.91 -14.20 0.13
C GLN A 63 -2.56 -15.48 -0.46
N ARG A 64 -3.21 -16.28 0.38
CA ARG A 64 -3.90 -17.51 -0.07
C ARG A 64 -5.08 -17.16 -0.97
N GLY A 65 -4.99 -17.56 -2.24
CA GLY A 65 -6.01 -17.29 -3.25
C GLY A 65 -5.91 -15.91 -3.90
N THR A 66 -4.96 -15.07 -3.47
CA THR A 66 -4.71 -13.71 -4.00
C THR A 66 -3.21 -13.43 -4.22
N PRO A 67 -2.41 -14.35 -4.81
CA PRO A 67 -0.96 -14.19 -4.91
C PRO A 67 -0.54 -12.94 -5.71
N TRP A 68 -1.37 -12.48 -6.66
CA TRP A 68 -1.13 -11.25 -7.43
C TRP A 68 -1.26 -9.97 -6.59
N SER A 69 -1.82 -10.03 -5.38
CA SER A 69 -1.93 -8.91 -4.44
C SER A 69 -0.79 -8.88 -3.41
N ASP A 70 0.25 -9.70 -3.57
CA ASP A 70 1.41 -9.72 -2.66
C ASP A 70 2.22 -8.42 -2.67
N GLY A 71 2.26 -7.68 -3.79
CA GLY A 71 2.95 -6.39 -3.85
C GLY A 71 4.44 -6.44 -4.15
N THR A 72 4.95 -7.55 -4.69
CA THR A 72 6.37 -7.68 -5.08
C THR A 72 6.54 -7.39 -6.58
N ASP A 73 7.10 -6.22 -6.91
CA ASP A 73 7.34 -5.79 -8.30
C ASP A 73 8.27 -6.76 -9.05
N GLY A 74 7.89 -7.09 -10.28
CA GLY A 74 8.61 -8.03 -11.15
C GLY A 74 8.44 -9.50 -10.77
N VAL A 75 7.73 -9.81 -9.68
CA VAL A 75 7.46 -11.18 -9.23
C VAL A 75 5.97 -11.50 -9.26
N THR A 76 5.17 -10.78 -8.49
CA THR A 76 3.72 -11.05 -8.36
C THR A 76 2.87 -10.05 -9.14
N GLN A 77 3.41 -8.85 -9.42
CA GLN A 77 2.78 -7.81 -10.21
C GLN A 77 3.82 -6.88 -10.85
N CYS A 78 3.41 -6.10 -11.84
CA CYS A 78 4.16 -4.91 -12.25
C CYS A 78 3.89 -3.76 -11.27
N ALA A 79 4.87 -2.88 -11.07
CA ALA A 79 4.68 -1.67 -10.27
C ALA A 79 3.62 -0.72 -10.89
N ILE A 80 2.92 0.00 -10.01
CA ILE A 80 1.90 0.98 -10.36
C ILE A 80 2.61 2.23 -10.86
N MET A 81 2.40 2.59 -12.13
CA MET A 81 3.00 3.79 -12.72
C MET A 81 2.37 5.08 -12.16
N PRO A 82 3.08 6.23 -12.23
CA PRO A 82 2.53 7.54 -11.91
C PRO A 82 1.14 7.78 -12.50
N GLY A 83 0.20 8.22 -11.66
CA GLY A 83 -1.19 8.51 -12.03
C GLY A 83 -2.10 7.30 -12.18
N LEU A 84 -1.59 6.08 -12.05
CA LEU A 84 -2.39 4.85 -12.12
C LEU A 84 -2.75 4.32 -10.73
N GLY A 85 -3.69 3.38 -10.73
CA GLY A 85 -4.12 2.68 -9.52
C GLY A 85 -4.16 1.17 -9.68
N HIS A 86 -4.11 0.47 -8.55
CA HIS A 86 -4.24 -0.98 -8.47
C HIS A 86 -5.06 -1.39 -7.25
N THR A 87 -5.96 -2.34 -7.43
CA THR A 87 -6.80 -2.88 -6.36
C THR A 87 -6.18 -4.15 -5.81
N CYS A 88 -5.79 -4.13 -4.53
CA CYS A 88 -5.29 -5.28 -3.80
C CYS A 88 -6.43 -5.92 -3.00
N THR A 89 -6.70 -7.20 -3.22
CA THR A 89 -7.65 -7.97 -2.40
C THR A 89 -6.85 -8.90 -1.50
N ILE A 90 -7.09 -8.82 -0.19
CA ILE A 90 -6.29 -9.49 0.83
C ILE A 90 -7.23 -10.29 1.72
N HIS A 91 -7.00 -11.60 1.82
CA HIS A 91 -7.71 -12.47 2.75
C HIS A 91 -6.91 -12.65 4.04
N ILE A 92 -7.48 -12.28 5.19
CA ILE A 92 -6.88 -12.44 6.50
C ILE A 92 -7.20 -13.84 7.01
N THR A 93 -6.36 -14.82 6.67
CA THR A 93 -6.64 -16.24 6.94
C THR A 93 -6.25 -16.70 8.35
N GLU A 94 -5.41 -15.95 9.05
CA GLU A 94 -4.89 -16.27 10.38
C GLU A 94 -4.42 -15.02 11.14
N CYS A 95 -4.27 -15.16 12.46
CA CYS A 95 -3.65 -14.17 13.35
C CYS A 95 -2.22 -14.57 13.69
#